data_AF-A0A9E1XSZ7-F1
#
_entry.id   AF-A0A9E1XSZ7-F1
#
_cell.length_a   1.000
_cell.length_b   1.000
_cell.length_c   1.000
_cell.angle_alpha   90.00
_cell.angle_beta   90.00
_cell.angle_gamma   90.00
#
_symmetry.space_group_name_H-M   'P 1'
#
loop_
_entity.id
_entity.type
_entity.pdbx_description
1 polymer ?
#
loop_
_entity_poly.entity_id
_entity_poly.type
_entity_poly.pdbx_seq_one_letter_code
_entity_poly.pdbx_strand_id
1 'polypeptide(L)'
;AFANHWRVFAKRYRGIPNERLSFNLLNEPGRVESKDYLRVITPAVEAIRAEDPARLIISDTIFSIDEHELAAGLKKLGVAFSPHQYWPSGITHYRASWVDRTSSFPPPVWPTPVASGRLYSPAKPGVPHGPLTLAGPFPEATKLRLHLHQVSNKATLVVKADDQPVWTREYVCGPGEGEWTKVIHAKKWDMYQNIYDKDYTIDIPAGTRQIQVEMAAGDWLILSELGVTPEGQKEVSQALNGEWGVLPATLAFTPDGPIQSTRQHDGNELWEKRIGVWDGFRRAGIGTMVGEFGVFNKTPHAVSLAWLEDNLKQLKKANLGWALWNLRGGFGILDSGRKDVEYEDFQGHQLDRKMLELLQQY
;
A
#
# COMPACT_ATOMS: atom_id res chain seq x y z
N ALA A 1 17.42 -8.70 -29.91
CA ALA A 1 15.99 -8.99 -30.19
C ALA A 1 15.11 -7.79 -29.88
N PHE A 2 14.97 -7.36 -28.62
CA PHE A 2 14.10 -6.25 -28.18
C PHE A 2 14.14 -5.00 -29.08
N ALA A 3 15.31 -4.37 -29.27
CA ALA A 3 15.44 -3.19 -30.13
C ALA A 3 15.05 -3.44 -31.60
N ASN A 4 15.23 -4.66 -32.11
CA ASN A 4 14.84 -5.00 -33.48
C ASN A 4 13.31 -5.08 -33.62
N HIS A 5 12.59 -5.57 -32.61
CA HIS A 5 11.11 -5.53 -32.63
C HIS A 5 10.60 -4.09 -32.69
N TRP A 6 11.18 -3.21 -31.87
CA TRP A 6 10.82 -1.79 -31.89
C TRP A 6 11.16 -1.09 -33.22
N ARG A 7 12.29 -1.44 -33.85
CA ARG A 7 12.62 -0.97 -35.21
C ARG A 7 11.54 -1.38 -36.22
N VAL A 8 11.04 -2.61 -36.16
CA VAL A 8 9.98 -3.10 -37.06
C VAL A 8 8.70 -2.25 -36.92
N PHE A 9 8.27 -1.96 -35.69
CA PHE A 9 7.11 -1.10 -35.46
C PHE A 9 7.35 0.35 -35.90
N ALA A 10 8.53 0.90 -35.62
CA ALA A 10 8.90 2.25 -36.03
C ALA A 10 8.90 2.39 -37.57
N LYS A 11 9.45 1.41 -38.29
CA LYS A 11 9.41 1.38 -39.76
C LYS A 11 7.98 1.25 -40.29
N ARG A 12 7.16 0.40 -39.67
CA ARG A 12 5.76 0.17 -40.09
C ARG A 12 4.89 1.42 -39.93
N TYR A 13 5.06 2.16 -38.82
CA TYR A 13 4.21 3.29 -38.47
C TYR A 13 4.86 4.66 -38.67
N ARG A 14 6.00 4.70 -39.37
CA ARG A 14 6.71 5.93 -39.75
C ARG A 14 5.74 6.95 -40.32
N GLY A 15 5.83 8.18 -39.83
CA GLY A 15 5.03 9.31 -40.33
C GLY A 15 3.61 9.40 -39.78
N ILE A 16 3.13 8.42 -39.00
CA ILE A 16 1.90 8.61 -38.22
C ILE A 16 2.19 9.62 -37.10
N PRO A 17 1.44 10.74 -37.00
CA PRO A 17 1.75 11.80 -36.04
C PRO A 17 1.63 11.31 -34.59
N ASN A 18 2.41 11.92 -33.68
CA ASN A 18 2.41 11.56 -32.26
C ASN A 18 1.07 11.77 -31.55
N GLU A 19 0.23 12.67 -32.07
CA GLU A 19 -1.15 12.88 -31.60
C GLU A 19 -2.03 11.63 -31.77
N ARG A 20 -1.62 10.67 -32.61
CA ARG A 20 -2.36 9.44 -32.91
C ARG A 20 -1.64 8.18 -32.50
N LEU A 21 -0.32 8.24 -32.23
CA LEU A 21 0.48 7.07 -31.92
C LEU A 21 1.72 7.43 -31.09
N SER A 22 1.90 6.72 -29.98
CA SER A 22 3.11 6.70 -29.17
C SER A 22 3.55 5.25 -28.96
N PHE A 23 4.81 5.05 -28.54
CA PHE A 23 5.33 3.72 -28.20
C PHE A 23 5.67 3.64 -26.72
N ASN A 24 4.94 2.81 -25.96
CA ASN A 24 5.34 2.42 -24.60
C ASN A 24 6.23 1.18 -24.67
N LEU A 25 7.50 1.30 -24.23
CA LEU A 25 8.56 0.34 -24.53
C LEU A 25 8.40 -1.02 -23.88
N LEU A 26 7.98 -1.05 -22.61
CA LEU A 26 7.83 -2.27 -21.84
C LEU A 26 6.87 -2.01 -20.70
N ASN A 27 5.89 -2.89 -20.54
CA ASN A 27 4.92 -2.84 -19.45
C ASN A 27 5.59 -3.21 -18.14
N GLU A 28 5.49 -2.34 -17.13
CA GLU A 28 5.81 -2.64 -15.73
C GLU A 28 7.11 -3.45 -15.50
N PRO A 29 8.28 -2.95 -15.92
CA PRO A 29 9.55 -3.58 -15.58
C PRO A 29 9.68 -3.76 -14.06
N GLY A 30 10.19 -4.91 -13.64
CA GLY A 30 10.37 -5.22 -12.22
C GLY A 30 11.69 -5.96 -11.96
N ARG A 31 12.19 -5.85 -10.73
CA ARG A 31 13.39 -6.56 -10.25
C ARG A 31 14.67 -6.23 -11.03
N VAL A 32 14.82 -4.97 -11.44
CA VAL A 32 16.00 -4.46 -12.16
C VAL A 32 16.36 -3.07 -11.64
N GLU A 33 17.65 -2.73 -11.62
CA GLU A 33 18.10 -1.38 -11.28
C GLU A 33 17.89 -0.40 -12.46
N SER A 34 17.66 0.88 -12.15
CA SER A 34 17.48 1.94 -13.15
C SER A 34 18.56 1.93 -14.23
N LYS A 35 19.84 1.84 -13.82
CA LYS A 35 20.99 1.83 -14.74
C LYS A 35 20.95 0.69 -15.76
N ASP A 36 20.53 -0.50 -15.34
CA ASP A 36 20.49 -1.68 -16.20
C ASP A 36 19.31 -1.61 -17.16
N TYR A 37 18.17 -1.13 -16.67
CA TYR A 37 17.01 -0.88 -17.52
C TYR A 37 17.32 0.16 -18.59
N LEU A 38 17.90 1.31 -18.20
CA LEU A 38 18.30 2.38 -19.12
C LEU A 38 19.27 1.86 -20.19
N ARG A 39 20.24 1.01 -19.82
CA ARG A 39 21.17 0.37 -20.75
C ARG A 39 20.44 -0.51 -21.78
N VAL A 40 19.37 -1.20 -21.39
CA VAL A 40 18.59 -2.08 -22.29
C VAL A 40 17.66 -1.27 -23.21
N ILE A 41 17.01 -0.22 -22.72
CA ILE A 41 16.06 0.56 -23.53
C ILE A 41 16.75 1.55 -24.48
N THR A 42 17.97 2.01 -24.17
CA THR A 42 18.68 3.00 -25.01
C THR A 42 18.83 2.53 -26.47
N PRO A 43 19.33 1.31 -26.76
CA PRO A 43 19.38 0.82 -28.14
C PRO A 43 18.02 0.71 -28.83
N ALA A 44 16.93 0.49 -28.08
CA ALA A 44 15.58 0.47 -28.64
C ALA A 44 15.11 1.89 -29.02
N VAL A 45 15.37 2.87 -28.16
CA VAL A 45 15.09 4.30 -28.44
C VAL A 45 15.86 4.76 -29.68
N GLU A 46 17.15 4.44 -29.77
CA GLU A 46 17.99 4.74 -30.93
C GLU A 46 17.47 4.05 -32.20
N ALA A 47 17.08 2.78 -32.11
CA ALA A 47 16.53 2.04 -33.23
C ALA A 47 15.19 2.61 -33.73
N ILE A 48 14.32 3.06 -32.81
CA ILE A 48 13.06 3.74 -33.16
C ILE A 48 13.37 5.05 -33.88
N ARG A 49 14.25 5.89 -33.31
CA ARG A 49 14.55 7.22 -33.86
C ARG A 49 15.36 7.19 -35.15
N ALA A 50 16.15 6.14 -35.38
CA ALA A 50 16.76 5.90 -36.68
C ALA A 50 15.72 5.70 -37.78
N GLU A 51 14.55 5.14 -37.44
CA GLU A 51 13.46 4.98 -38.40
C GLU A 51 12.51 6.20 -38.40
N ASP A 52 12.20 6.78 -37.25
CA ASP A 52 11.28 7.92 -37.09
C ASP A 52 11.80 8.88 -36.00
N PRO A 53 12.59 9.91 -36.37
CA PRO A 53 13.29 10.77 -35.41
C PRO A 53 12.40 11.50 -34.42
N ALA A 54 11.13 11.75 -34.78
CA ALA A 54 10.19 12.51 -33.98
C ALA A 54 9.28 11.63 -33.11
N ARG A 55 9.33 10.30 -33.22
CA ARG A 55 8.40 9.41 -32.51
C ARG A 55 8.40 9.66 -31.00
N LEU A 56 7.20 9.89 -30.46
CA LEU A 56 6.97 9.92 -29.02
C LEU A 56 7.13 8.53 -28.43
N ILE A 57 8.07 8.40 -27.49
CA ILE A 57 8.38 7.17 -26.78
C ILE A 57 8.09 7.39 -25.30
N ILE A 58 7.44 6.40 -24.70
CA ILE A 58 7.05 6.34 -23.30
C ILE A 58 7.75 5.12 -22.68
N SER A 59 8.12 5.23 -21.41
CA SER A 59 8.55 4.10 -20.60
C SER A 59 7.77 4.10 -19.30
N ASP A 60 7.32 2.93 -18.89
CA ASP A 60 6.76 2.74 -17.56
C ASP A 60 7.79 2.92 -16.46
N THR A 61 7.29 3.20 -15.26
CA THR A 61 8.07 3.14 -14.02
C THR A 61 8.54 1.70 -13.74
N ILE A 62 9.63 1.56 -12.98
CA ILE A 62 10.09 0.27 -12.49
C ILE A 62 9.55 0.06 -11.08
N PHE A 63 8.90 -1.08 -10.83
CA PHE A 63 8.43 -1.39 -9.49
C PHE A 63 9.59 -1.61 -8.51
N SER A 64 9.46 -1.00 -7.33
CA SER A 64 10.32 -1.22 -6.14
C SER A 64 11.74 -0.64 -6.21
N ILE A 65 11.95 0.45 -6.96
CA ILE A 65 13.22 1.19 -6.99
C ILE A 65 13.02 2.70 -6.84
N ASP A 66 14.14 3.43 -6.78
CA ASP A 66 14.18 4.89 -6.83
C ASP A 66 13.74 5.41 -8.22
N GLU A 67 12.56 6.01 -8.29
CA GLU A 67 12.00 6.59 -9.51
C GLU A 67 12.80 7.82 -10.01
N HIS A 68 13.59 8.49 -9.15
CA HIS A 68 14.34 9.69 -9.53
C HIS A 68 15.49 9.39 -10.50
N GLU A 69 16.25 8.32 -10.27
CA GLU A 69 17.34 7.91 -11.16
C GLU A 69 16.79 7.54 -12.54
N LEU A 70 15.70 6.77 -12.56
CA LEU A 70 15.02 6.39 -13.80
C LEU A 70 14.52 7.62 -14.55
N ALA A 71 13.79 8.51 -13.88
CA ALA A 71 13.26 9.73 -14.48
C ALA A 71 14.38 10.62 -15.05
N ALA A 72 15.50 10.78 -14.34
CA ALA A 72 16.65 11.53 -14.83
C ALA A 72 17.28 10.89 -16.08
N GLY A 73 17.38 9.57 -16.13
CA GLY A 73 17.83 8.83 -17.31
C GLY A 73 16.90 8.97 -18.51
N LEU A 74 15.60 8.81 -18.30
CA LEU A 74 14.58 8.97 -19.34
C LEU A 74 14.55 10.39 -19.90
N LYS A 75 14.71 11.40 -19.04
CA LYS A 75 14.84 12.81 -19.47
C LYS A 75 16.01 13.00 -20.44
N LYS A 76 17.19 12.43 -20.14
CA LYS A 76 18.36 12.50 -21.02
C LYS A 76 18.11 11.81 -22.36
N LEU A 77 17.32 10.73 -22.35
CA LEU A 77 16.92 10.03 -23.57
C LEU A 77 15.77 10.73 -24.30
N GLY A 78 15.12 11.76 -23.75
CA GLY A 78 13.92 12.37 -24.30
C GLY A 78 12.73 11.39 -24.38
N VAL A 79 12.60 10.52 -23.37
CA VAL A 79 11.52 9.53 -23.24
C VAL A 79 10.58 10.00 -22.13
N ALA A 80 9.27 9.90 -22.37
CA ALA A 80 8.24 10.21 -21.38
C ALA A 80 8.12 9.11 -20.31
N PHE A 81 7.67 9.50 -19.12
CA PHE A 81 7.56 8.65 -17.94
C PHE A 81 6.09 8.27 -17.67
N SER A 82 5.83 6.98 -17.46
CA SER A 82 4.49 6.42 -17.25
C SER A 82 4.41 5.66 -15.91
N PRO A 83 4.10 6.33 -14.79
CA PRO A 83 3.87 5.63 -13.53
C PRO A 83 2.48 4.98 -13.47
N HIS A 84 2.35 3.92 -12.66
CA HIS A 84 1.08 3.26 -12.39
C HIS A 84 0.60 3.55 -10.97
N GLN A 85 -0.69 3.87 -10.86
CA GLN A 85 -1.31 4.27 -9.61
C GLN A 85 -2.28 3.21 -9.10
N TYR A 86 -1.70 2.24 -8.41
CA TYR A 86 -2.44 1.17 -7.74
C TYR A 86 -2.19 1.14 -6.22
N TRP A 87 -1.57 2.18 -5.65
CA TRP A 87 -1.34 2.23 -4.21
C TRP A 87 -2.53 2.89 -3.49
N PRO A 88 -2.99 2.33 -2.34
CA PRO A 88 -2.55 1.07 -1.74
C PRO A 88 -3.21 -0.16 -2.39
N SER A 89 -2.42 -1.23 -2.57
CA SER A 89 -2.89 -2.48 -3.20
C SER A 89 -4.01 -3.18 -2.42
N GLY A 90 -4.10 -2.97 -1.11
CA GLY A 90 -5.22 -3.45 -0.30
C GLY A 90 -6.57 -2.87 -0.71
N ILE A 91 -6.59 -1.69 -1.35
CA ILE A 91 -7.79 -1.07 -1.91
C ILE A 91 -7.95 -1.46 -3.38
N THR A 92 -6.90 -1.29 -4.20
CA THR A 92 -7.02 -1.44 -5.66
C THR A 92 -7.06 -2.88 -6.13
N HIS A 93 -6.53 -3.82 -5.33
CA HIS A 93 -6.35 -5.23 -5.68
C HIS A 93 -6.90 -6.19 -4.62
N TYR A 94 -7.83 -5.74 -3.77
CA TYR A 94 -8.51 -6.61 -2.81
C TYR A 94 -9.05 -7.86 -3.53
N ARG A 95 -8.68 -9.07 -3.06
CA ARG A 95 -9.09 -10.36 -3.65
C ARG A 95 -8.73 -10.56 -5.14
N ALA A 96 -7.82 -9.78 -5.70
CA ALA A 96 -7.24 -10.03 -7.01
C ALA A 96 -6.24 -11.18 -6.91
N SER A 97 -6.54 -12.35 -7.46
CA SER A 97 -5.76 -13.58 -7.24
C SER A 97 -4.29 -13.49 -7.67
N TRP A 98 -3.93 -12.57 -8.57
CA TRP A 98 -2.55 -12.36 -9.00
C TRP A 98 -1.72 -11.52 -8.02
N VAL A 99 -2.37 -10.72 -7.16
CA VAL A 99 -1.74 -9.88 -6.11
C VAL A 99 -2.05 -10.40 -4.70
N ASP A 100 -3.34 -10.50 -4.33
CA ASP A 100 -3.84 -11.02 -3.05
C ASP A 100 -3.90 -12.56 -3.06
N ARG A 101 -2.78 -13.20 -3.41
CA ARG A 101 -2.68 -14.64 -3.70
C ARG A 101 -3.15 -15.53 -2.55
N THR A 102 -2.97 -15.06 -1.31
CA THR A 102 -3.32 -15.78 -0.09
C THR A 102 -4.56 -15.21 0.58
N SER A 103 -5.28 -14.29 -0.07
CA SER A 103 -6.44 -13.61 0.52
C SER A 103 -6.12 -12.96 1.88
N SER A 104 -4.91 -12.41 2.01
CA SER A 104 -4.41 -11.82 3.26
C SER A 104 -4.78 -10.36 3.43
N PHE A 105 -5.21 -9.65 2.38
CA PHE A 105 -5.67 -8.28 2.55
C PHE A 105 -6.94 -8.23 3.44
N PRO A 106 -7.00 -7.29 4.41
CA PRO A 106 -8.20 -7.10 5.21
C PRO A 106 -9.32 -6.51 4.35
N PRO A 107 -10.59 -6.58 4.81
CA PRO A 107 -11.68 -5.84 4.17
C PRO A 107 -11.29 -4.36 3.96
N PRO A 108 -11.42 -3.83 2.73
CA PRO A 108 -10.93 -2.51 2.40
C PRO A 108 -11.84 -1.41 2.98
N VAL A 109 -11.21 -0.38 3.53
CA VAL A 109 -11.85 0.85 4.03
C VAL A 109 -11.06 2.06 3.53
N TRP A 110 -11.74 3.13 3.10
CA TRP A 110 -11.10 4.37 2.64
C TRP A 110 -11.78 5.61 3.25
N PRO A 111 -11.01 6.56 3.85
CA PRO A 111 -9.58 6.49 4.14
C PRO A 111 -9.19 5.27 4.99
N THR A 112 -7.98 4.73 4.82
CA THR A 112 -7.56 3.51 5.50
C THR A 112 -6.88 3.83 6.82
N PRO A 113 -7.38 3.40 7.99
CA PRO A 113 -6.67 3.60 9.26
C PRO A 113 -5.28 2.98 9.22
N VAL A 114 -4.27 3.78 9.58
CA VAL A 114 -2.88 3.33 9.72
C VAL A 114 -2.64 3.01 11.18
N ALA A 115 -2.44 1.74 11.48
CA ALA A 115 -2.12 1.30 12.82
C ALA A 115 -0.91 0.38 12.77
N SER A 116 0.30 0.91 13.04
CA SER A 116 1.50 0.06 13.16
C SER A 116 1.51 -0.65 14.50
N GLY A 117 1.62 -1.98 14.46
CA GLY A 117 1.78 -2.87 15.61
C GLY A 117 3.22 -3.37 15.80
N ARG A 118 4.18 -2.87 15.00
CA ARG A 118 5.60 -3.17 15.22
C ARG A 118 6.12 -2.33 16.38
N LEU A 119 6.48 -2.98 17.47
CA LEU A 119 7.04 -2.35 18.66
C LEU A 119 8.56 -2.54 18.68
N TYR A 120 9.26 -1.48 19.08
CA TYR A 120 10.71 -1.45 19.18
C TYR A 120 11.14 -1.27 20.63
N SER A 121 12.16 -2.02 21.04
CA SER A 121 12.84 -1.79 22.30
C SER A 121 13.52 -0.41 22.30
N PRO A 122 13.48 0.35 23.41
CA PRO A 122 14.21 1.61 23.57
C PRO A 122 15.72 1.45 23.34
N ALA A 123 16.27 0.23 23.53
CA ALA A 123 17.68 -0.05 23.28
C ALA A 123 18.03 -0.23 21.79
N LYS A 124 17.05 -0.27 20.89
CA LYS A 124 17.28 -0.49 19.47
C LYS A 124 17.68 0.82 18.76
N PRO A 125 18.89 0.89 18.16
CA PRO A 125 19.37 2.13 17.56
C PRO A 125 18.67 2.46 16.24
N GLY A 126 18.49 3.76 15.97
CA GLY A 126 18.08 4.26 14.66
C GLY A 126 16.63 4.00 14.26
N VAL A 127 15.77 3.63 15.21
CA VAL A 127 14.33 3.47 14.97
C VAL A 127 13.51 4.27 15.99
N PRO A 128 12.36 4.82 15.58
CA PRO A 128 11.45 5.43 16.53
C PRO A 128 10.86 4.36 17.47
N HIS A 129 10.69 4.69 18.74
CA HIS A 129 10.14 3.80 19.77
C HIS A 129 9.09 4.54 20.60
N GLY A 130 8.17 3.77 21.19
CA GLY A 130 7.05 4.28 21.98
C GLY A 130 5.97 3.21 22.15
N PRO A 131 4.93 3.48 22.95
CA PRO A 131 3.80 2.57 23.12
C PRO A 131 2.86 2.60 21.91
N LEU A 132 2.30 1.44 21.56
CA LEU A 132 0.98 1.39 20.93
C LEU A 132 -0.03 1.85 21.98
N THR A 133 -0.75 2.93 21.71
CA THR A 133 -1.67 3.54 22.67
C THR A 133 -3.11 3.35 22.22
N LEU A 134 -3.98 2.96 23.15
CA LEU A 134 -5.43 2.92 22.96
C LEU A 134 -6.10 3.80 24.02
N ALA A 135 -6.58 4.96 23.59
CA ALA A 135 -7.35 5.88 24.41
C ALA A 135 -8.78 5.37 24.56
N GLY A 136 -9.31 5.41 25.77
CA GLY A 136 -10.67 5.02 26.11
C GLY A 136 -11.72 6.10 25.82
N PRO A 137 -12.92 5.97 26.41
CA PRO A 137 -13.15 5.40 27.74
C PRO A 137 -13.34 3.87 27.78
N PHE A 138 -12.87 3.24 28.88
CA PHE A 138 -13.18 1.85 29.26
C PHE A 138 -14.00 1.84 30.55
N PRO A 139 -15.33 2.10 30.49
CA PRO A 139 -16.14 2.25 31.69
C PRO A 139 -16.27 0.94 32.48
N GLU A 140 -16.36 -0.19 31.78
CA GLU A 140 -16.51 -1.53 32.34
C GLU A 140 -15.19 -2.30 32.33
N ALA A 141 -15.12 -3.40 33.09
CA ALA A 141 -14.03 -4.35 32.98
C ALA A 141 -13.92 -4.83 31.52
N THR A 142 -12.71 -4.81 30.97
CA THR A 142 -12.51 -5.01 29.53
C THR A 142 -11.41 -6.03 29.30
N LYS A 143 -11.61 -6.94 28.35
CA LYS A 143 -10.54 -7.84 27.88
C LYS A 143 -9.84 -7.23 26.69
N LEU A 144 -8.53 -7.04 26.80
CA LEU A 144 -7.66 -6.70 25.69
C LEU A 144 -7.03 -7.97 25.13
N ARG A 145 -7.30 -8.29 23.87
CA ARG A 145 -6.61 -9.33 23.12
C ARG A 145 -5.49 -8.70 22.29
N LEU A 146 -4.30 -9.28 22.34
CA LEU A 146 -3.17 -8.94 21.48
C LEU A 146 -2.77 -10.18 20.67
N HIS A 147 -2.81 -10.07 19.35
CA HIS A 147 -2.31 -11.12 18.47
C HIS A 147 -0.83 -10.90 18.18
N LEU A 148 0.03 -11.72 18.81
CA LEU A 148 1.47 -11.69 18.58
C LEU A 148 1.81 -12.50 17.33
N HIS A 149 2.30 -11.81 16.30
CA HIS A 149 2.76 -12.45 15.08
C HIS A 149 4.20 -12.92 15.20
N GLN A 150 5.15 -12.02 15.47
CA GLN A 150 6.58 -12.31 15.36
C GLN A 150 7.39 -11.60 16.44
N VAL A 151 8.43 -12.28 16.95
CA VAL A 151 9.44 -11.69 17.84
C VAL A 151 10.82 -11.84 17.21
N SER A 152 11.68 -10.84 17.40
CA SER A 152 13.09 -10.88 17.02
C SER A 152 13.99 -10.94 18.24
N ASN A 153 14.92 -11.91 18.26
CA ASN A 153 15.94 -12.15 19.27
C ASN A 153 15.40 -12.33 20.71
N LYS A 154 14.91 -11.26 21.33
CA LYS A 154 14.21 -11.27 22.61
C LYS A 154 13.34 -10.03 22.74
N ALA A 155 12.30 -10.10 23.57
CA ALA A 155 11.39 -9.00 23.82
C ALA A 155 10.81 -9.06 25.23
N THR A 156 10.66 -7.91 25.88
CA THR A 156 9.85 -7.77 27.10
C THR A 156 8.69 -6.83 26.78
N LEU A 157 7.50 -7.39 26.64
CA LEU A 157 6.26 -6.66 26.33
C LEU A 157 5.54 -6.32 27.63
N VAL A 158 5.13 -5.07 27.77
CA VAL A 158 4.40 -4.57 28.94
C VAL A 158 3.10 -3.94 28.47
N VAL A 159 1.99 -4.30 29.13
CA VAL A 159 0.70 -3.63 29.00
C VAL A 159 0.47 -2.82 30.26
N LYS A 160 0.17 -1.54 30.10
CA LYS A 160 -0.19 -0.62 31.19
C LYS A 160 -1.62 -0.12 31.03
N ALA A 161 -2.31 0.05 32.15
CA ALA A 161 -3.56 0.77 32.26
C ALA A 161 -3.31 2.03 33.10
N ASP A 162 -3.54 3.22 32.54
CA ASP A 162 -3.26 4.52 33.16
C ASP A 162 -1.86 4.58 33.80
N ASP A 163 -0.85 4.25 32.99
CA ASP A 163 0.59 4.18 33.33
C ASP A 163 0.98 3.10 34.36
N GLN A 164 0.02 2.33 34.89
CA GLN A 164 0.29 1.21 35.80
C GLN A 164 0.44 -0.11 35.04
N PRO A 165 1.54 -0.86 35.18
CA PRO A 165 1.69 -2.18 34.56
C PRO A 165 0.62 -3.16 35.07
N VAL A 166 -0.17 -3.70 34.14
CA VAL A 166 -1.19 -4.73 34.43
C VAL A 166 -0.76 -6.11 33.91
N TRP A 167 0.17 -6.15 32.96
CA TRP A 167 0.69 -7.39 32.41
C TRP A 167 2.09 -7.21 31.84
N THR A 168 2.96 -8.19 32.06
CA THR A 168 4.33 -8.22 31.53
C THR A 168 4.64 -9.62 31.03
N ARG A 169 5.31 -9.70 29.88
CA ARG A 169 5.78 -10.98 29.33
C ARG A 169 7.10 -10.87 28.63
N GLU A 170 7.95 -11.86 28.88
CA GLU A 170 9.24 -12.01 28.23
C GLU A 170 9.20 -13.08 27.15
N TYR A 171 9.91 -12.81 26.07
CA TYR A 171 10.08 -13.70 24.92
C TYR A 171 11.57 -13.81 24.63
N VAL A 172 12.03 -15.03 24.41
CA VAL A 172 13.40 -15.33 23.98
C VAL A 172 13.32 -16.21 22.76
N CYS A 173 13.89 -15.74 21.65
CA CYS A 173 13.90 -16.48 20.40
C CYS A 173 14.99 -17.54 20.40
N GLY A 174 14.74 -18.65 19.71
CA GLY A 174 15.69 -19.73 19.60
C GLY A 174 15.40 -20.70 18.45
N PRO A 175 16.34 -21.62 18.19
CA PRO A 175 16.22 -22.64 17.14
C PRO A 175 15.31 -23.81 17.51
N GLY A 176 14.98 -23.95 18.80
CA GLY A 176 14.29 -25.13 19.33
C GLY A 176 12.76 -25.05 19.25
N GLU A 177 12.12 -25.82 20.12
CA GLU A 177 10.67 -25.79 20.32
C GLU A 177 10.27 -24.74 21.37
N GLY A 178 9.06 -24.22 21.24
CA GLY A 178 8.51 -23.21 22.13
C GLY A 178 7.05 -22.92 21.77
N GLU A 179 6.53 -21.78 22.21
CA GLU A 179 5.16 -21.35 21.85
C GLU A 179 5.03 -20.91 20.38
N TRP A 180 6.15 -20.86 19.64
CA TRP A 180 6.19 -20.45 18.25
C TRP A 180 5.89 -21.61 17.29
N THR A 181 5.27 -21.26 16.16
CA THR A 181 4.96 -22.17 15.06
C THR A 181 6.10 -22.29 14.05
N LYS A 182 7.01 -21.30 14.00
CA LYS A 182 8.11 -21.25 13.03
C LYS A 182 9.35 -20.57 13.58
N VAL A 183 10.51 -21.11 13.18
CA VAL A 183 11.84 -20.55 13.44
C VAL A 183 12.37 -19.88 12.16
N ILE A 184 12.93 -18.70 12.29
CA ILE A 184 13.62 -17.96 11.23
C ILE A 184 15.03 -17.63 11.74
N HIS A 185 16.06 -18.09 11.03
CA HIS A 185 17.44 -17.68 11.30
C HIS A 185 17.83 -16.51 10.40
N ALA A 186 17.90 -15.31 10.96
CA ALA A 186 18.28 -14.09 10.26
C ALA A 186 19.81 -14.04 10.10
N LYS A 187 20.34 -14.82 9.15
CA LYS A 187 21.79 -15.04 8.92
C LYS A 187 22.63 -13.76 8.90
N LYS A 188 22.09 -12.67 8.36
CA LYS A 188 22.79 -11.36 8.28
C LYS A 188 23.22 -10.84 9.66
N TRP A 189 22.44 -11.12 10.69
CA TRP A 189 22.65 -10.64 12.05
C TRP A 189 22.92 -11.75 13.05
N ASP A 190 23.08 -12.98 12.55
CA ASP A 190 23.23 -14.20 13.33
C ASP A 190 22.31 -14.29 14.56
N MET A 191 21.01 -14.11 14.33
CA MET A 191 19.99 -14.17 15.39
C MET A 191 18.77 -14.96 14.94
N TYR A 192 18.04 -15.48 15.93
CA TYR A 192 16.75 -16.13 15.70
C TYR A 192 15.60 -15.13 15.81
N GLN A 193 14.60 -15.34 14.96
CA GLN A 193 13.28 -14.74 15.05
C GLN A 193 12.29 -15.89 15.06
N ASN A 194 11.21 -15.74 15.81
CA ASN A 194 10.18 -16.78 15.91
C ASN A 194 8.80 -16.20 15.56
N ILE A 195 8.02 -16.97 14.79
CA ILE A 195 6.62 -16.65 14.49
C ILE A 195 5.75 -17.34 15.53
N TYR A 196 4.99 -16.57 16.28
CA TYR A 196 4.10 -17.05 17.34
C TYR A 196 2.68 -17.30 16.82
N ASP A 197 2.11 -16.36 16.06
CA ASP A 197 0.71 -16.37 15.60
C ASP A 197 -0.27 -16.75 16.73
N LYS A 198 -0.14 -16.06 17.88
CA LYS A 198 -0.82 -16.43 19.12
C LYS A 198 -1.50 -15.23 19.79
N ASP A 199 -2.72 -15.46 20.27
CA ASP A 199 -3.46 -14.49 21.06
C ASP A 199 -3.06 -14.53 22.54
N TYR A 200 -2.92 -13.35 23.14
CA TYR A 200 -2.82 -13.14 24.57
C TYR A 200 -3.98 -12.25 25.03
N THR A 201 -4.69 -12.67 26.07
CA THR A 201 -5.79 -11.89 26.66
C THR A 201 -5.37 -11.32 27.99
N ILE A 202 -5.61 -10.02 28.19
CA ILE A 202 -5.24 -9.26 29.37
C ILE A 202 -6.51 -8.60 29.93
N ASP A 203 -6.73 -8.71 31.24
CA ASP A 203 -7.83 -8.03 31.92
C ASP A 203 -7.45 -6.56 32.18
N ILE A 204 -8.28 -5.65 31.69
CA ILE A 204 -8.15 -4.20 31.86
C ILE A 204 -9.18 -3.74 32.90
N PRO A 205 -8.76 -3.02 33.96
CA PRO A 205 -9.66 -2.51 34.98
C PRO A 205 -10.76 -1.60 34.42
N ALA A 206 -11.94 -1.67 35.04
CA ALA A 206 -13.01 -0.69 34.80
C ALA A 206 -12.55 0.72 35.16
N GLY A 207 -12.97 1.71 34.38
CA GLY A 207 -12.62 3.11 34.55
C GLY A 207 -11.30 3.53 33.88
N THR A 208 -10.54 2.61 33.28
CA THR A 208 -9.29 2.94 32.58
C THR A 208 -9.53 3.98 31.49
N ARG A 209 -8.61 4.95 31.37
CA ARG A 209 -8.65 6.00 30.34
C ARG A 209 -7.67 5.76 29.21
N GLN A 210 -6.58 5.06 29.49
CA GLN A 210 -5.55 4.78 28.51
C GLN A 210 -4.93 3.41 28.73
N ILE A 211 -4.82 2.65 27.66
CA ILE A 211 -4.03 1.42 27.60
C ILE A 211 -2.77 1.72 26.78
N GLN A 212 -1.61 1.30 27.28
CA GLN A 212 -0.35 1.36 26.55
C GLN A 212 0.23 -0.05 26.42
N VAL A 213 0.64 -0.41 25.21
CA VAL A 213 1.36 -1.65 24.92
C VAL A 213 2.74 -1.28 24.41
N GLU A 214 3.78 -1.57 25.19
CA GLU A 214 5.14 -1.13 24.90
C GLU A 214 6.18 -2.22 25.08
N MET A 215 7.31 -2.03 24.42
CA MET A 215 8.50 -2.83 24.62
C MET A 215 9.36 -2.21 25.72
N ALA A 216 9.53 -2.90 26.83
CA ALA A 216 10.43 -2.48 27.90
C ALA A 216 11.91 -2.83 27.58
N ALA A 217 12.14 -3.94 26.88
CA ALA A 217 13.48 -4.40 26.52
C ALA A 217 13.47 -5.33 25.29
N GLY A 218 14.66 -5.59 24.75
CA GLY A 218 14.87 -6.56 23.66
C GLY A 218 15.24 -5.92 22.33
N ASP A 219 14.77 -6.50 21.22
CA ASP A 219 14.98 -6.00 19.85
C ASP A 219 13.68 -5.39 19.29
N TRP A 220 12.81 -6.21 18.68
CA TRP A 220 11.49 -5.79 18.22
C TRP A 220 10.50 -6.96 18.19
N LEU A 221 9.21 -6.63 18.17
CA LEU A 221 8.13 -7.60 17.91
C LEU A 221 7.06 -6.98 16.99
N ILE A 222 6.16 -7.82 16.47
CA ILE A 222 5.03 -7.42 15.64
C ILE A 222 3.76 -7.97 16.29
N LEU A 223 2.85 -7.06 16.65
CA LEU A 223 1.44 -7.34 16.85
C LEU A 223 0.73 -7.15 15.51
N SER A 224 -0.06 -8.13 15.07
CA SER A 224 -0.81 -8.04 13.79
C SER A 224 -2.29 -7.69 14.00
N GLU A 225 -2.78 -7.77 15.23
CA GLU A 225 -4.16 -7.42 15.57
C GLU A 225 -4.26 -7.11 17.05
N LEU A 226 -5.21 -6.25 17.41
CA LEU A 226 -5.72 -6.14 18.77
C LEU A 226 -7.24 -6.26 18.77
N GLY A 227 -7.79 -6.77 19.87
CA GLY A 227 -9.22 -6.89 20.13
C GLY A 227 -9.56 -6.30 21.48
N VAL A 228 -10.72 -5.65 21.58
CA VAL A 228 -11.24 -5.04 22.80
C VAL A 228 -12.63 -5.59 23.05
N THR A 229 -12.83 -6.23 24.20
CA THR A 229 -14.12 -6.80 24.60
C THR A 229 -14.53 -6.26 25.96
N PRO A 230 -15.32 -5.17 26.03
CA PRO A 230 -15.95 -4.74 27.27
C PRO A 230 -16.90 -5.83 27.81
N GLU A 231 -17.05 -5.89 29.12
CA GLU A 231 -17.97 -6.84 29.77
C GLU A 231 -19.40 -6.74 29.17
N GLY A 232 -19.95 -7.88 28.77
CA GLY A 232 -21.28 -7.97 28.16
C GLY A 232 -21.38 -7.46 26.71
N GLN A 233 -20.28 -7.03 26.09
CA GLN A 233 -20.26 -6.52 24.71
C GLN A 233 -19.51 -7.46 23.76
N LYS A 234 -19.67 -7.24 22.44
CA LYS A 234 -18.91 -7.97 21.41
C LYS A 234 -17.50 -7.42 21.30
N GLU A 235 -16.56 -8.27 20.88
CA GLU A 235 -15.20 -7.82 20.55
C GLU A 235 -15.25 -6.85 19.37
N VAL A 236 -14.53 -5.73 19.50
CA VAL A 236 -14.14 -4.85 18.39
C VAL A 236 -12.65 -5.03 18.16
N SER A 237 -12.26 -5.37 16.94
CA SER A 237 -10.86 -5.61 16.58
C SER A 237 -10.31 -4.56 15.62
N GLN A 238 -8.99 -4.37 15.67
CA GLN A 238 -8.22 -3.52 14.77
C GLN A 238 -7.01 -4.29 14.27
N ALA A 239 -6.96 -4.53 12.96
CA ALA A 239 -5.77 -5.06 12.31
C ALA A 239 -4.61 -4.06 12.42
N LEU A 240 -3.41 -4.58 12.66
CA LEU A 240 -2.20 -3.80 12.81
C LEU A 240 -1.20 -4.20 11.71
N ASN A 241 -0.55 -3.22 11.09
CA ASN A 241 0.50 -3.49 10.13
C ASN A 241 1.87 -3.60 10.83
N GLY A 242 2.82 -4.27 10.18
CA GLY A 242 4.18 -4.43 10.68
C GLY A 242 5.18 -3.50 10.01
N GLU A 243 4.81 -2.27 9.63
CA GLU A 243 5.70 -1.36 8.90
C GLU A 243 7.00 -1.08 9.68
N TRP A 244 8.12 -1.04 8.96
CA TRP A 244 9.42 -0.78 9.56
C TRP A 244 9.69 0.72 9.67
N GLY A 245 10.23 1.17 10.80
CA GLY A 245 10.66 2.55 11.01
C GLY A 245 9.51 3.53 11.26
N VAL A 246 8.31 3.02 11.56
CA VAL A 246 7.12 3.83 11.86
C VAL A 246 6.82 3.71 13.36
N LEU A 247 6.43 4.83 13.98
CA LEU A 247 5.94 4.83 15.36
C LEU A 247 4.72 3.91 15.49
N PRO A 248 4.59 3.19 16.63
CA PRO A 248 3.37 2.44 16.92
C PRO A 248 2.12 3.32 16.90
N ALA A 249 0.97 2.70 16.64
CA ALA A 249 -0.28 3.42 16.46
C ALA A 249 -0.73 4.16 17.72
N THR A 250 -1.44 5.27 17.53
CA THR A 250 -2.31 5.86 18.55
C THR A 250 -3.75 5.67 18.10
N LEU A 251 -4.52 4.97 18.92
CA LEU A 251 -5.86 4.53 18.63
C LEU A 251 -6.83 5.10 19.66
N ALA A 252 -8.09 5.25 19.27
CA ALA A 252 -9.18 5.63 20.14
C ALA A 252 -10.27 4.57 20.10
N PHE A 253 -10.74 4.18 21.28
CA PHE A 253 -11.84 3.24 21.48
C PHE A 253 -13.08 3.99 22.00
N THR A 254 -14.23 3.64 21.43
CA THR A 254 -15.55 4.02 21.93
C THR A 254 -16.41 2.76 22.04
N PRO A 255 -17.16 2.54 23.13
CA PRO A 255 -17.91 1.29 23.36
C PRO A 255 -18.79 0.84 22.19
N ASP A 256 -19.43 1.78 21.49
CA ASP A 256 -20.39 1.48 20.43
C ASP A 256 -19.83 1.64 19.01
N GLY A 257 -18.52 1.89 18.86
CA GLY A 257 -17.89 2.27 17.60
C GLY A 257 -16.68 1.43 17.23
N PRO A 258 -16.25 1.47 15.95
CA PRO A 258 -14.98 0.87 15.56
C PRO A 258 -13.81 1.59 16.24
N ILE A 259 -12.70 0.88 16.44
CA ILE A 259 -11.46 1.50 16.89
C ILE A 259 -10.97 2.45 15.80
N GLN A 260 -10.66 3.68 16.18
CA GLN A 260 -10.21 4.73 15.26
C GLN A 260 -8.71 4.92 15.37
N SER A 261 -8.01 5.02 14.24
CA SER A 261 -6.63 5.50 14.23
C SER A 261 -6.57 7.00 14.01
N THR A 262 -5.67 7.67 14.71
CA THR A 262 -5.36 9.09 14.50
C THR A 262 -4.61 9.33 13.19
N ARG A 263 -4.12 8.28 12.53
CA ARG A 263 -3.41 8.32 11.25
C ARG A 263 -4.16 7.49 10.22
N GLN A 264 -4.26 7.98 9.00
CA GLN A 264 -5.01 7.31 7.92
C GLN A 264 -4.28 7.50 6.59
N HIS A 265 -4.31 6.49 5.74
CA HIS A 265 -4.03 6.64 4.31
C HIS A 265 -5.24 7.34 3.69
N ASP A 266 -4.99 8.55 3.19
CA ASP A 266 -5.99 9.43 2.59
C ASP A 266 -5.46 10.02 1.27
N GLY A 267 -6.25 10.93 0.66
CA GLY A 267 -5.83 11.63 -0.55
C GLY A 267 -4.54 12.44 -0.41
N ASN A 268 -4.20 12.96 0.78
CA ASN A 268 -2.93 13.67 0.98
C ASN A 268 -1.76 12.69 0.93
N GLU A 269 -1.91 11.49 1.50
CA GLU A 269 -0.86 10.50 1.44
C GLU A 269 -0.62 9.96 0.02
N LEU A 270 -1.66 9.92 -0.84
CA LEU A 270 -1.49 9.65 -2.29
C LEU A 270 -0.57 10.70 -2.95
N TRP A 271 -0.69 11.96 -2.55
CA TRP A 271 0.19 13.03 -3.01
C TRP A 271 1.60 12.86 -2.50
N GLU A 272 1.78 12.74 -1.19
CA GLU A 272 3.09 12.70 -0.53
C GLU A 272 3.92 11.51 -0.99
N LYS A 273 3.30 10.33 -1.12
CA LYS A 273 4.04 9.11 -1.45
C LYS A 273 4.28 8.91 -2.94
N ARG A 274 3.39 9.39 -3.80
CA ARG A 274 3.39 9.06 -5.24
C ARG A 274 3.23 10.30 -6.12
N ILE A 275 2.03 10.87 -6.15
CA ILE A 275 1.62 11.81 -7.20
C ILE A 275 2.47 13.10 -7.18
N GLY A 276 2.86 13.58 -6.00
CA GLY A 276 3.72 14.76 -5.85
C GLY A 276 5.12 14.57 -6.45
N VAL A 277 5.67 13.35 -6.40
CA VAL A 277 6.94 13.00 -7.05
C VAL A 277 6.81 13.09 -8.57
N TRP A 278 5.72 12.55 -9.13
CA TRP A 278 5.45 12.55 -10.56
C TRP A 278 5.16 13.95 -11.11
N ASP A 279 4.47 14.78 -10.34
CA ASP A 279 4.31 16.22 -10.62
C ASP A 279 5.68 16.93 -10.61
N GLY A 280 6.58 16.54 -9.71
CA GLY A 280 7.99 16.95 -9.73
C GLY A 280 8.68 16.64 -11.06
N PHE A 281 8.53 15.41 -11.59
CA PHE A 281 9.08 15.02 -12.89
C PHE A 281 8.48 15.83 -14.04
N ARG A 282 7.15 16.02 -14.03
CA ARG A 282 6.45 16.85 -15.03
C ARG A 282 6.97 18.28 -15.03
N ARG A 283 7.09 18.91 -13.85
CA ARG A 283 7.65 20.26 -13.70
C ARG A 283 9.11 20.35 -14.12
N ALA A 284 9.86 19.26 -14.00
CA ALA A 284 11.22 19.17 -14.50
C ALA A 284 11.32 19.00 -16.03
N GLY A 285 10.19 19.05 -16.76
CA GLY A 285 10.15 18.97 -18.22
C GLY A 285 10.18 17.55 -18.77
N ILE A 286 9.88 16.54 -17.95
CA ILE A 286 9.69 15.16 -18.39
C ILE A 286 8.21 15.02 -18.74
N GLY A 287 7.87 14.53 -19.94
CA GLY A 287 6.49 14.20 -20.24
C GLY A 287 6.02 13.10 -19.29
N THR A 288 4.93 13.32 -18.55
CA THR A 288 4.45 12.37 -17.54
C THR A 288 2.95 12.15 -17.65
N MET A 289 2.52 10.89 -17.65
CA MET A 289 1.11 10.49 -17.57
C MET A 289 0.97 9.24 -16.71
N VAL A 290 -0.13 9.10 -15.98
CA VAL A 290 -0.42 7.84 -15.28
C VAL A 290 -0.92 6.82 -16.31
N GLY A 291 -0.06 5.87 -16.70
CA GLY A 291 -0.35 4.86 -17.71
C GLY A 291 -1.48 3.93 -17.33
N GLU A 292 -1.61 3.65 -16.03
CA GLU A 292 -2.66 2.80 -15.50
C GLU A 292 -3.06 3.20 -14.08
N PHE A 293 -4.35 3.11 -13.79
CA PHE A 293 -4.90 3.15 -12.45
C PHE A 293 -6.28 2.47 -12.42
N GLY A 294 -6.81 2.24 -11.23
CA GLY A 294 -8.18 1.77 -11.02
C GLY A 294 -8.35 0.91 -9.78
N VAL A 295 -9.57 0.43 -9.55
CA VAL A 295 -9.91 -0.42 -8.40
C VAL A 295 -10.63 -1.68 -8.89
N PHE A 296 -10.16 -2.85 -8.48
CA PHE A 296 -10.74 -4.12 -8.85
C PHE A 296 -12.16 -4.33 -8.28
N ASN A 297 -12.96 -5.12 -8.97
CA ASN A 297 -14.40 -5.30 -8.71
C ASN A 297 -14.79 -6.02 -7.41
N LYS A 298 -13.81 -6.38 -6.56
CA LYS A 298 -14.07 -7.01 -5.25
C LYS A 298 -14.06 -6.03 -4.10
N THR A 299 -13.47 -4.84 -4.29
CA THR A 299 -13.55 -3.74 -3.32
C THR A 299 -14.97 -3.18 -3.34
N PRO A 300 -15.63 -2.97 -2.17
CA PRO A 300 -16.95 -2.35 -2.11
C PRO A 300 -16.98 -1.05 -2.91
N HIS A 301 -18.08 -0.83 -3.61
CA HIS A 301 -18.18 0.25 -4.59
C HIS A 301 -18.02 1.62 -3.93
N ALA A 302 -18.62 1.84 -2.77
CA ALA A 302 -18.48 3.10 -2.03
C ALA A 302 -17.01 3.42 -1.67
N VAL A 303 -16.24 2.40 -1.25
CA VAL A 303 -14.79 2.53 -0.96
C VAL A 303 -14.01 2.79 -2.25
N SER A 304 -14.40 2.13 -3.34
CA SER A 304 -13.78 2.32 -4.66
C SER A 304 -13.96 3.75 -5.17
N LEU A 305 -15.17 4.29 -5.10
CA LEU A 305 -15.46 5.67 -5.52
C LEU A 305 -14.75 6.70 -4.64
N ALA A 306 -14.73 6.51 -3.32
CA ALA A 306 -14.05 7.43 -2.40
C ALA A 306 -12.53 7.50 -2.69
N TRP A 307 -11.88 6.35 -2.89
CA TRP A 307 -10.46 6.33 -3.28
C TRP A 307 -10.23 6.92 -4.67
N LEU A 308 -11.08 6.58 -5.65
CA LEU A 308 -10.98 7.12 -7.00
C LEU A 308 -11.09 8.64 -7.00
N GLU A 309 -12.03 9.20 -6.24
CA GLU A 309 -12.23 10.65 -6.16
C GLU A 309 -11.00 11.34 -5.58
N ASP A 310 -10.46 10.86 -4.45
CA ASP A 310 -9.24 11.41 -3.86
C ASP A 310 -8.05 11.30 -4.82
N ASN A 311 -7.89 10.16 -5.48
CA ASN A 311 -6.84 9.96 -6.48
C ASN A 311 -6.97 10.93 -7.65
N LEU A 312 -8.17 11.05 -8.24
CA LEU A 312 -8.46 11.93 -9.37
C LEU A 312 -8.26 13.41 -9.00
N LYS A 313 -8.65 13.82 -7.79
CA LYS A 313 -8.35 15.17 -7.25
C LYS A 313 -6.86 15.46 -7.28
N GLN A 314 -6.03 14.52 -6.81
CA GLN A 314 -4.57 14.70 -6.80
C GLN A 314 -3.97 14.68 -8.21
N LEU A 315 -4.44 13.81 -9.11
CA LEU A 315 -3.98 13.78 -10.51
C LEU A 315 -4.32 15.08 -11.26
N LYS A 316 -5.54 15.59 -11.06
CA LYS A 316 -5.97 16.90 -11.60
C LYS A 316 -5.12 18.03 -11.05
N LYS A 317 -4.86 18.05 -9.73
CA LYS A 317 -3.96 19.02 -9.09
C LYS A 317 -2.54 18.97 -9.68
N ALA A 318 -2.03 17.78 -9.99
CA ALA A 318 -0.73 17.58 -10.61
C ALA A 318 -0.70 17.88 -12.12
N ASN A 319 -1.85 18.13 -12.75
CA ASN A 319 -2.03 18.23 -14.20
C ASN A 319 -1.43 17.02 -14.94
N LEU A 320 -1.73 15.82 -14.45
CA LEU A 320 -1.30 14.55 -15.04
C LEU A 320 -2.49 13.88 -15.75
N GLY A 321 -2.31 13.59 -17.04
CA GLY A 321 -3.23 12.71 -17.76
C GLY A 321 -3.20 11.29 -17.21
N TRP A 322 -4.28 10.55 -17.41
CA TRP A 322 -4.45 9.21 -16.84
C TRP A 322 -5.20 8.28 -17.79
N ALA A 323 -5.00 6.97 -17.65
CA ALA A 323 -5.76 5.94 -18.35
C ALA A 323 -6.26 4.87 -17.37
N LEU A 324 -7.58 4.67 -17.32
CA LEU A 324 -8.20 3.63 -16.51
C LEU A 324 -7.86 2.26 -17.11
N TRP A 325 -7.47 1.30 -16.27
CA TRP A 325 -6.97 0.01 -16.73
C TRP A 325 -7.92 -0.74 -17.67
N ASN A 326 -9.22 -0.63 -17.43
CA ASN A 326 -10.23 -1.21 -18.31
C ASN A 326 -11.28 -0.15 -18.69
N LEU A 327 -11.71 -0.17 -19.95
CA LEU A 327 -13.02 0.38 -20.30
C LEU A 327 -14.10 -0.64 -19.90
N ARG A 328 -13.97 -1.87 -20.40
CA ARG A 328 -14.79 -3.04 -20.06
C ARG A 328 -13.96 -4.05 -19.26
N GLY A 329 -14.46 -4.48 -18.11
CA GLY A 329 -13.79 -5.45 -17.24
C GLY A 329 -13.66 -4.99 -15.79
N GLY A 330 -13.00 -5.81 -14.96
CA GLY A 330 -13.05 -5.69 -13.50
C GLY A 330 -12.52 -4.39 -12.89
N PHE A 331 -11.84 -3.53 -13.65
CA PHE A 331 -11.38 -2.20 -13.24
C PHE A 331 -12.14 -1.05 -13.93
N GLY A 332 -13.06 -1.37 -14.84
CA GLY A 332 -13.68 -0.42 -15.75
C GLY A 332 -15.08 0.02 -15.32
N ILE A 333 -15.64 0.92 -16.14
CA ILE A 333 -17.00 1.45 -15.98
C ILE A 333 -18.07 0.58 -16.64
N LEU A 334 -17.67 -0.34 -17.53
CA LEU A 334 -18.60 -1.22 -18.24
C LEU A 334 -18.33 -2.68 -17.90
N ASP A 335 -19.39 -3.45 -17.72
CA ASP A 335 -19.36 -4.90 -17.48
C ASP A 335 -18.36 -5.29 -16.37
N SER A 336 -18.25 -4.47 -15.33
CA SER A 336 -17.19 -4.59 -14.34
C SER A 336 -17.43 -5.75 -13.37
N GLY A 337 -18.67 -6.22 -13.24
CA GLY A 337 -19.03 -7.38 -12.43
C GLY A 337 -18.94 -7.13 -10.92
N ARG A 338 -18.93 -5.87 -10.49
CA ARG A 338 -19.18 -5.47 -9.08
C ARG A 338 -20.59 -5.92 -8.68
N LYS A 339 -20.72 -6.46 -7.47
CA LYS A 339 -21.98 -7.07 -6.98
C LYS A 339 -22.91 -6.06 -6.31
N ASP A 340 -22.38 -4.88 -5.97
CA ASP A 340 -23.01 -3.82 -5.20
C ASP A 340 -23.21 -2.53 -6.02
N VAL A 341 -23.25 -2.67 -7.35
CA VAL A 341 -23.52 -1.59 -8.31
C VAL A 341 -24.88 -1.82 -8.94
N GLU A 342 -25.72 -0.80 -8.93
CA GLU A 342 -26.90 -0.71 -9.77
C GLU A 342 -26.46 -0.22 -11.15
N TYR A 343 -26.38 -1.13 -12.11
CA TYR A 343 -25.95 -0.79 -13.47
C TYR A 343 -27.09 -0.23 -14.31
N GLU A 344 -26.75 0.71 -15.17
CA GLU A 344 -27.60 1.19 -16.26
C GLU A 344 -27.37 0.33 -17.51
N ASP A 345 -28.42 -0.03 -18.24
CA ASP A 345 -28.26 -0.59 -19.58
C ASP A 345 -27.80 0.50 -20.54
N PHE A 346 -26.61 0.33 -21.11
CA PHE A 346 -26.04 1.26 -22.07
C PHE A 346 -25.57 0.50 -23.30
N GLN A 347 -26.39 0.51 -24.37
CA GLN A 347 -26.10 -0.16 -25.64
C GLN A 347 -25.80 -1.66 -25.48
N GLY A 348 -26.53 -2.34 -24.59
CA GLY A 348 -26.35 -3.77 -24.30
C GLY A 348 -25.18 -4.08 -23.35
N HIS A 349 -24.62 -3.08 -22.68
CA HIS A 349 -23.60 -3.22 -21.67
C HIS A 349 -24.08 -2.71 -20.31
N GLN A 350 -23.51 -3.25 -19.24
CA GLN A 350 -23.80 -2.83 -17.87
C GLN A 350 -22.90 -1.65 -17.49
N LEU A 351 -23.46 -0.43 -17.46
CA LEU A 351 -22.74 0.81 -17.15
C LEU A 351 -22.82 1.18 -15.67
N ASP A 352 -21.66 1.38 -15.06
CA ASP A 352 -21.50 2.05 -13.78
C ASP A 352 -21.56 3.58 -13.99
N ARG A 353 -22.77 4.13 -13.93
CA ARG A 353 -23.03 5.56 -14.13
C ARG A 353 -22.26 6.43 -13.13
N LYS A 354 -22.19 6.01 -11.87
CA LYS A 354 -21.52 6.77 -10.80
C LYS A 354 -20.02 6.87 -11.04
N MET A 355 -19.38 5.77 -11.42
CA MET A 355 -17.95 5.79 -11.74
C MET A 355 -17.66 6.59 -13.02
N LEU A 356 -18.51 6.49 -14.04
CA LEU A 356 -18.36 7.30 -15.26
C LEU A 356 -18.45 8.81 -14.97
N GLU A 357 -19.47 9.25 -14.24
CA GLU A 357 -19.66 10.66 -13.88
C GLU A 357 -18.49 11.18 -13.03
N LEU A 358 -18.01 10.37 -12.08
CA LEU A 358 -16.83 10.69 -11.29
C LEU A 358 -15.60 10.91 -12.18
N LEU A 359 -15.35 10.01 -13.14
CA LEU A 359 -14.23 10.14 -14.08
C LEU A 359 -14.35 11.37 -14.98
N GLN A 360 -15.56 11.76 -15.40
CA GLN A 360 -15.80 12.93 -16.25
C GLN A 360 -15.63 14.27 -15.51
N GLN A 361 -15.71 14.27 -14.18
CA GLN A 361 -15.53 15.47 -13.35
C GLN A 361 -14.06 15.93 -13.25
N TYR A 362 -13.11 15.03 -13.49
CA TYR A 362 -11.68 15.27 -13.30
C TYR A 362 -10.89 15.14 -14.60
#